data_AF-A0A4Y3KJU3-F1
#
_entry.id   AF-A0A4Y3KJU3-F1
#
_cell.length_a   1.000
_cell.length_b   1.000
_cell.length_c   1.000
_cell.angle_alpha   90.00
_cell.angle_beta   90.00
_cell.angle_gamma   90.00
#
_symmetry.space_group_name_H-M   'P 1'
#
loop_
_entity.id
_entity.type
_entity.pdbx_description
1 polymer ?
#
loop_
_entity_poly.entity_id
_entity_poly.type
_entity_poly.pdbx_seq_one_letter_code
_entity_poly.pdbx_strand_id
1 'polypeptide(L)'
;MRRGRAALGIVTTALVMVLVGALLVFAGQQDAPPAAHRTATASRTATPSPVPTPAPVATLHAPDAVATVLPAGDALSAALEASAAVFASAPVAVVAPADDEAAVLTGASAAVAVGAPMLLTSTAKANRAVRAELARLDPRAVLVVGAAPSTVAPSGATLVPVTAGAGPDELEAATGVRFGPALEADDVPGAVAGLGARPVPALVVPGALPTPDAATPAPPTASAPSTTPASSASAPSATSPGSAPPGSSTGPSAGPLASSAAAVRLPETRRPAQVDGLVALTGVGADTPAALATLRAARVPLVPVPGGDPRASTASVEAVAQAAPTRVVALGAAFGPPERLATRVATAATGVVAPGGGQLVFPDVPGVPHKRYVALYGTPGSRALGVLGEQDVPATVERAERIARLYRPYTDATVVPAVELIATIASAGAEDDGSYSRRRTVAELRPLVDAAHDAGLAVVLDLQPGRDDFLTQAEEYTELLELPNVGLALDPEWRLEPDQVHLEQIGSVGIAEVNAVGDWLAELTASRHLPQKMFVLHQFSLKMIRDRDQLDTSHDELATVIHVDGQGTQPAKRGTWNTLRAGAPQVHWGWKNFVDEDVPTLTPEQTSQVDPVPDLVTYQ
;
A
#
# COMPACT_ATOMS: atom_id res chain seq x y z
N MET A 1 51.55 26.58 31.27
CA MET A 1 52.38 25.35 31.22
C MET A 1 51.41 24.21 30.91
N ARG A 2 51.45 23.40 29.85
CA ARG A 2 52.47 22.93 28.91
C ARG A 2 51.88 22.90 27.48
N ARG A 3 52.76 23.15 26.49
CA ARG A 3 52.64 22.82 25.04
C ARG A 3 52.66 21.28 24.87
N GLY A 4 52.18 20.61 23.83
CA GLY A 4 51.68 20.94 22.49
C GLY A 4 51.81 19.69 21.57
N ARG A 5 51.13 19.71 20.41
CA ARG A 5 51.26 18.93 19.13
C ARG A 5 49.84 18.53 18.64
N ALA A 6 49.23 19.22 17.66
CA ALA A 6 49.45 19.19 16.18
C ALA A 6 49.11 17.82 15.58
N ALA A 7 48.37 17.61 14.48
CA ALA A 7 47.74 18.40 13.39
C ALA A 7 46.62 17.48 12.80
N LEU A 8 45.67 17.81 11.91
CA LEU A 8 45.69 18.46 10.59
C LEU A 8 44.21 18.49 10.12
N GLY A 9 43.61 19.63 9.75
CA GLY A 9 43.37 20.05 8.33
C GLY A 9 42.36 19.13 7.60
N ILE A 10 41.24 19.60 7.04
CA ILE A 10 41.15 20.57 5.93
C ILE A 10 39.74 21.18 5.87
N VAL A 11 39.73 22.49 5.66
CA VAL A 11 38.58 23.35 5.37
C VAL A 11 38.53 23.56 3.84
N THR A 12 37.35 23.91 3.34
CA THR A 12 37.07 25.05 2.41
C THR A 12 36.60 24.77 0.96
N THR A 13 35.44 25.38 0.70
CA THR A 13 35.04 26.25 -0.44
C THR A 13 34.38 25.72 -1.71
N ALA A 14 33.23 26.35 -1.94
CA ALA A 14 32.53 26.60 -3.20
C ALA A 14 33.40 27.19 -4.32
N LEU A 15 32.99 26.93 -5.57
CA LEU A 15 33.31 27.78 -6.72
C LEU A 15 32.19 27.74 -7.76
N VAL A 16 31.70 28.93 -8.11
CA VAL A 16 30.84 29.26 -9.26
C VAL A 16 31.72 29.55 -10.48
N MET A 17 31.37 29.04 -11.67
CA MET A 17 31.73 29.69 -12.94
C MET A 17 30.71 29.40 -14.06
N VAL A 18 30.33 30.48 -14.72
CA VAL A 18 29.50 30.60 -15.93
C VAL A 18 30.41 30.57 -17.17
N LEU A 19 30.02 29.89 -18.26
CA LEU A 19 30.20 30.45 -19.62
C LEU A 19 29.31 29.76 -20.68
N VAL A 20 28.85 30.61 -21.59
CA VAL A 20 27.91 30.47 -22.71
C VAL A 20 28.62 30.00 -24.00
N GLY A 21 27.90 29.26 -24.87
CA GLY A 21 27.90 29.61 -26.30
C GLY A 21 28.12 28.51 -27.37
N ALA A 22 27.05 28.30 -28.15
CA ALA A 22 27.01 28.20 -29.62
C ALA A 22 26.85 26.83 -30.32
N LEU A 23 25.64 26.68 -30.91
CA LEU A 23 25.22 25.84 -32.04
C LEU A 23 26.12 25.98 -33.28
N LEU A 24 26.21 24.92 -34.11
CA LEU A 24 25.71 24.93 -35.49
C LEU A 24 25.79 23.55 -36.20
N VAL A 25 24.74 23.32 -36.99
CA VAL A 25 24.41 22.20 -37.88
C VAL A 25 25.25 22.22 -39.15
N PHE A 26 25.61 21.07 -39.72
CA PHE A 26 25.77 20.91 -41.18
C PHE A 26 25.46 19.49 -41.65
N ALA A 27 24.66 19.41 -42.72
CA ALA A 27 24.27 18.20 -43.44
C ALA A 27 24.92 18.18 -44.83
N GLY A 28 25.24 16.98 -45.34
CA GLY A 28 24.99 16.58 -46.73
C GLY A 28 26.15 16.54 -47.75
N GLN A 29 26.03 15.53 -48.63
CA GLN A 29 26.62 15.32 -49.99
C GLN A 29 28.00 14.63 -50.03
N GLN A 30 28.10 13.34 -50.38
CA GLN A 30 28.11 12.71 -51.74
C GLN A 30 29.31 13.09 -52.61
N ASP A 31 30.20 12.13 -52.86
CA ASP A 31 30.93 11.96 -54.14
C ASP A 31 31.59 10.56 -54.22
N ALA A 32 31.59 9.99 -55.43
CA ALA A 32 32.30 8.78 -55.86
C ALA A 32 32.69 8.96 -57.34
N PRO A 33 33.55 8.13 -58.01
CA PRO A 33 34.56 7.14 -57.60
C PRO A 33 35.93 7.36 -58.34
N PRO A 34 36.87 6.37 -58.39
CA PRO A 34 36.95 5.53 -59.59
C PRO A 34 37.38 4.05 -59.37
N ALA A 35 37.32 3.29 -60.47
CA ALA A 35 37.28 1.85 -60.62
C ALA A 35 38.60 1.07 -60.41
N ALA A 36 38.50 -0.22 -60.02
CA ALA A 36 39.39 -1.29 -60.51
C ALA A 36 38.82 -2.71 -60.34
N HIS A 37 38.87 -3.44 -61.46
CA HIS A 37 38.92 -4.89 -61.67
C HIS A 37 37.84 -5.85 -61.13
N ARG A 38 37.10 -6.40 -62.12
CA ARG A 38 36.36 -7.65 -62.08
C ARG A 38 37.29 -8.85 -61.95
N THR A 39 37.01 -9.72 -60.99
CA THR A 39 37.26 -11.16 -61.08
C THR A 39 35.95 -11.88 -60.75
N ALA A 40 35.46 -12.64 -61.72
CA ALA A 40 34.24 -13.41 -61.61
C ALA A 40 34.52 -14.69 -60.80
N THR A 41 33.89 -14.80 -59.64
CA THR A 41 33.73 -16.07 -58.94
C THR A 41 32.23 -16.35 -58.90
N ALA A 42 31.81 -17.44 -59.53
CA ALA A 42 30.42 -17.88 -59.57
C ALA A 42 29.96 -18.29 -58.16
N SER A 43 29.27 -17.38 -57.46
CA SER A 43 28.56 -17.69 -56.22
C SER A 43 27.18 -18.23 -56.57
N ARG A 44 26.93 -19.50 -56.21
CA ARG A 44 25.60 -20.11 -56.20
C ARG A 44 24.63 -19.20 -55.45
N THR A 45 23.53 -18.84 -56.11
CA THR A 45 22.39 -18.15 -55.52
C THR A 45 21.86 -18.99 -54.36
N ALA A 46 22.20 -18.63 -53.13
CA ALA A 46 21.52 -19.12 -51.96
C ALA A 46 20.15 -18.46 -51.92
N THR A 47 19.09 -19.28 -51.98
CA THR A 47 17.72 -18.85 -51.67
C THR A 47 17.76 -18.13 -50.32
N PRO A 48 17.22 -16.90 -50.18
CA PRO A 48 17.15 -16.26 -48.88
C PRO A 48 16.31 -17.15 -47.95
N SER A 49 16.92 -17.62 -46.87
CA SER A 49 16.19 -18.26 -45.78
C SER A 49 15.07 -17.32 -45.34
N PRO A 50 13.82 -17.79 -45.15
CA PRO A 50 12.74 -16.94 -44.69
C PRO A 50 13.16 -16.27 -43.38
N VAL A 51 13.07 -14.94 -43.32
CA VAL A 51 13.22 -14.20 -42.07
C VAL A 51 12.18 -14.77 -41.11
N PRO A 52 12.57 -15.27 -39.92
CA PRO A 52 11.62 -15.86 -38.99
C PRO A 52 10.58 -14.80 -38.62
N THR A 53 9.31 -15.07 -38.92
CA THR A 53 8.19 -14.23 -38.49
C THR A 53 8.26 -14.11 -36.97
N PRO A 54 8.29 -12.88 -36.41
CA PRO A 54 8.35 -12.73 -34.96
C PRO A 54 7.13 -13.40 -34.32
N ALA A 55 7.39 -14.19 -33.28
CA ALA A 55 6.36 -14.85 -32.50
C ALA A 55 5.28 -13.82 -32.05
N PRO A 56 3.99 -14.12 -32.24
CA PRO A 56 2.91 -13.19 -31.89
C PRO A 56 2.92 -12.86 -30.38
N VAL A 57 2.50 -11.64 -30.05
CA VAL A 57 2.52 -11.08 -28.69
C VAL A 57 1.15 -10.48 -28.39
N ALA A 58 0.70 -10.61 -27.14
CA ALA A 58 -0.51 -9.92 -26.68
C ALA A 58 -0.33 -8.40 -26.74
N THR A 59 -1.39 -7.68 -27.09
CA THR A 59 -1.41 -6.21 -27.04
C THR A 59 -2.07 -5.79 -25.75
N LEU A 60 -1.34 -5.06 -24.91
CA LEU A 60 -1.88 -4.49 -23.67
C LEU A 60 -2.37 -3.07 -23.91
N HIS A 61 -3.25 -2.60 -23.04
CA HIS A 61 -3.60 -1.19 -22.89
C HIS A 61 -3.60 -0.81 -21.41
N ALA A 62 -3.50 0.49 -21.12
CA ALA A 62 -3.81 1.03 -19.80
C ALA A 62 -5.21 1.63 -19.82
N PRO A 63 -5.92 1.63 -18.68
CA PRO A 63 -7.13 2.44 -18.53
C PRO A 63 -6.86 3.93 -18.77
N ASP A 64 -7.86 4.65 -19.28
CA ASP A 64 -7.78 6.09 -19.52
C ASP A 64 -7.86 6.94 -18.24
N ALA A 65 -8.51 6.42 -17.20
CA ALA A 65 -8.62 7.05 -15.88
C ALA A 65 -7.34 6.81 -15.05
N VAL A 66 -7.03 7.72 -14.12
CA VAL A 66 -5.88 7.57 -13.19
C VAL A 66 -6.06 6.35 -12.30
N ALA A 67 -7.28 6.13 -11.82
CA ALA A 67 -7.66 4.95 -11.07
C ALA A 67 -8.87 4.29 -11.73
N THR A 68 -8.88 2.96 -11.73
CA THR A 68 -10.00 2.13 -12.16
C THR A 68 -10.26 1.09 -11.08
N VAL A 69 -11.50 0.98 -10.61
CA VAL A 69 -11.90 -0.05 -9.65
C VAL A 69 -12.66 -1.15 -10.40
N LEU A 70 -12.23 -2.39 -10.23
CA LEU A 70 -12.87 -3.59 -10.78
C LEU A 70 -13.78 -4.15 -9.68
N PRO A 71 -15.10 -3.86 -9.71
CA PRO A 71 -15.98 -4.08 -8.57
C PRO A 71 -16.43 -5.53 -8.41
N ALA A 72 -16.09 -6.44 -9.34
CA ALA A 72 -16.52 -7.82 -9.29
C ALA A 72 -16.23 -8.50 -7.95
N GLY A 73 -17.28 -9.04 -7.33
CA GLY A 73 -17.19 -9.82 -6.09
C GLY A 73 -17.08 -11.34 -6.29
N ASP A 74 -17.12 -11.81 -7.54
CA ASP A 74 -17.00 -13.22 -7.89
C ASP A 74 -15.85 -13.49 -8.86
N ALA A 75 -15.27 -14.69 -8.81
CA ALA A 75 -14.07 -15.03 -9.57
C ALA A 75 -14.25 -14.96 -11.09
N LEU A 76 -15.46 -15.22 -11.59
CA LEU A 76 -15.72 -15.23 -13.03
C LEU A 76 -15.77 -13.81 -13.58
N SER A 77 -16.51 -12.92 -12.89
CA SER A 77 -16.58 -11.50 -13.24
C SER A 77 -15.22 -10.82 -13.05
N ALA A 78 -14.48 -11.14 -11.98
CA ALA A 78 -13.16 -10.56 -11.72
C ALA A 78 -12.13 -10.94 -12.81
N ALA A 79 -12.15 -12.18 -13.31
CA ALA A 79 -11.30 -12.61 -14.41
C ALA A 79 -11.61 -11.84 -15.71
N LEU A 80 -12.90 -11.63 -16.00
CA LEU A 80 -13.35 -10.87 -17.17
C LEU A 80 -12.95 -9.39 -17.07
N GLU A 81 -13.22 -8.76 -15.93
CA GLU A 81 -12.87 -7.36 -15.68
C GLU A 81 -11.35 -7.13 -15.76
N ALA A 82 -10.55 -8.01 -15.15
CA ALA A 82 -9.09 -7.93 -15.23
C ALA A 82 -8.58 -8.05 -16.68
N SER A 83 -9.13 -8.99 -17.46
CA SER A 83 -8.78 -9.15 -18.87
C SER A 83 -9.17 -7.93 -19.70
N ALA A 84 -10.40 -7.43 -19.52
CA ALA A 84 -10.90 -6.25 -20.19
C ALA A 84 -10.11 -4.97 -19.86
N ALA A 85 -9.60 -4.87 -18.63
CA ALA A 85 -8.88 -3.69 -18.15
C ALA A 85 -7.43 -3.56 -18.69
N VAL A 86 -6.79 -4.67 -19.08
CA VAL A 86 -5.36 -4.65 -19.44
C VAL A 86 -5.02 -5.28 -20.78
N PHE A 87 -5.84 -6.19 -21.32
CA PHE A 87 -5.59 -6.83 -22.63
C PHE A 87 -6.47 -6.21 -23.70
N ALA A 88 -5.88 -5.65 -24.76
CA ALA A 88 -6.59 -5.24 -25.97
C ALA A 88 -6.81 -6.43 -26.91
N SER A 89 -5.80 -7.29 -27.08
CA SER A 89 -5.88 -8.54 -27.84
C SER A 89 -4.86 -9.55 -27.32
N ALA A 90 -5.11 -10.85 -27.52
CA ALA A 90 -4.22 -11.91 -27.04
C ALA A 90 -4.18 -13.10 -28.02
N PRO A 91 -3.03 -13.45 -28.62
CA PRO A 91 -2.90 -14.59 -29.53
C PRO A 91 -3.24 -15.94 -28.89
N VAL A 92 -3.10 -16.04 -27.57
CA VAL A 92 -3.46 -17.18 -26.75
C VAL A 92 -4.35 -16.69 -25.62
N ALA A 93 -5.35 -17.48 -25.24
CA ALA A 93 -6.11 -17.33 -24.01
C ALA A 93 -6.16 -18.66 -23.25
N VAL A 94 -6.26 -18.60 -21.92
CA VAL A 94 -6.39 -19.79 -21.07
C VAL A 94 -7.79 -19.85 -20.49
N VAL A 95 -8.44 -21.00 -20.54
CA VAL A 95 -9.76 -21.24 -19.93
C VAL A 95 -9.72 -22.40 -18.96
N ALA A 96 -10.33 -22.23 -17.80
CA ALA A 96 -10.46 -23.27 -16.76
C ALA A 96 -11.89 -23.28 -16.16
N PRO A 97 -12.40 -24.41 -15.64
CA PRO A 97 -13.62 -24.43 -14.85
C PRO A 97 -13.41 -23.70 -13.51
N ALA A 98 -14.37 -22.87 -13.11
CA ALA A 98 -14.29 -22.07 -11.87
C ALA A 98 -14.39 -22.92 -10.59
N ASP A 99 -14.99 -24.12 -10.69
CA ASP A 99 -15.25 -25.05 -9.60
C ASP A 99 -14.19 -26.15 -9.45
N ASP A 100 -13.10 -26.07 -10.22
CA ASP A 100 -11.97 -27.01 -10.17
C ASP A 100 -10.68 -26.25 -9.82
N GLU A 101 -10.30 -26.28 -8.54
CA GLU A 101 -9.14 -25.57 -8.02
C GLU A 101 -7.82 -26.02 -8.69
N ALA A 102 -7.67 -27.32 -8.96
CA ALA A 102 -6.48 -27.84 -9.64
C ALA A 102 -6.40 -27.31 -11.07
N ALA A 103 -7.53 -27.22 -11.79
CA ALA A 103 -7.56 -26.60 -13.11
C ALA A 103 -7.29 -25.09 -13.05
N VAL A 104 -7.77 -24.39 -12.02
CA VAL A 104 -7.48 -22.96 -11.81
C VAL A 104 -5.99 -22.73 -11.58
N LEU A 105 -5.33 -23.51 -10.72
CA LEU A 105 -3.88 -23.39 -10.45
C LEU A 105 -3.02 -23.72 -11.69
N THR A 106 -3.37 -24.79 -12.41
CA THR A 106 -2.73 -25.13 -13.68
C THR A 106 -2.91 -24.02 -14.72
N GLY A 107 -4.13 -23.49 -14.85
CA GLY A 107 -4.46 -22.38 -15.73
C GLY A 107 -3.70 -21.10 -15.38
N ALA A 108 -3.61 -20.76 -14.10
CA ALA A 108 -2.89 -19.58 -13.62
C ALA A 108 -1.40 -19.66 -13.96
N SER A 109 -0.77 -20.81 -13.68
CA SER A 109 0.63 -21.07 -14.00
C SER A 109 0.88 -20.94 -15.50
N ALA A 110 0.03 -21.56 -16.32
CA ALA A 110 0.13 -21.50 -17.78
C ALA A 110 -0.06 -20.08 -18.32
N ALA A 111 -1.11 -19.37 -17.88
CA ALA A 111 -1.44 -18.01 -18.29
C ALA A 111 -0.28 -17.05 -18.03
N VAL A 112 0.28 -17.10 -16.82
CA VAL A 112 1.46 -16.29 -16.48
C VAL A 112 2.65 -16.72 -17.33
N ALA A 113 2.93 -18.02 -17.48
CA ALA A 113 4.04 -18.53 -18.30
C ALA A 113 4.03 -17.95 -19.73
N VAL A 114 2.90 -18.06 -20.41
CA VAL A 114 2.74 -17.66 -21.83
C VAL A 114 2.39 -16.18 -22.03
N GLY A 115 2.02 -15.45 -20.97
CA GLY A 115 1.62 -14.04 -21.06
C GLY A 115 0.23 -13.84 -21.69
N ALA A 116 -0.72 -14.70 -21.32
CA ALA A 116 -2.09 -14.72 -21.82
C ALA A 116 -3.11 -14.45 -20.70
N PRO A 117 -4.28 -13.87 -20.98
CA PRO A 117 -5.35 -13.75 -20.01
C PRO A 117 -5.92 -15.12 -19.63
N MET A 118 -6.35 -15.25 -18.38
CA MET A 118 -7.04 -16.42 -17.86
C MET A 118 -8.51 -16.10 -17.60
N LEU A 119 -9.40 -16.89 -18.19
CA LEU A 119 -10.85 -16.75 -18.02
C LEU A 119 -11.43 -18.01 -17.37
N LEU A 120 -12.46 -17.82 -16.55
CA LEU A 120 -13.15 -18.92 -15.87
C LEU A 120 -14.46 -19.27 -16.56
N THR A 121 -14.74 -20.56 -16.64
CA THR A 121 -15.98 -21.12 -17.20
C THR A 121 -16.82 -21.75 -16.10
N SER A 122 -18.14 -21.72 -16.27
CA SER A 122 -19.07 -22.40 -15.36
C SER A 122 -20.38 -22.74 -16.10
N THR A 123 -21.45 -22.02 -15.78
CA THR A 123 -22.78 -22.19 -16.38
C THR A 123 -22.86 -21.65 -17.80
N ALA A 124 -23.85 -22.11 -18.57
CA ALA A 124 -24.10 -21.64 -19.93
C ALA A 124 -24.31 -20.10 -20.02
N LYS A 125 -24.83 -19.47 -18.96
CA LYS A 125 -24.98 -18.00 -18.89
C LYS A 125 -23.62 -17.32 -18.76
N ALA A 126 -22.81 -17.74 -17.79
CA ALA A 126 -21.48 -17.20 -17.57
C ALA A 126 -20.58 -17.40 -18.80
N ASN A 127 -20.67 -18.56 -19.44
CA ASN A 127 -19.94 -18.91 -20.65
C ASN A 127 -20.32 -18.06 -21.89
N ARG A 128 -21.41 -17.28 -21.84
CA ARG A 128 -21.68 -16.25 -22.87
C ARG A 128 -20.77 -15.04 -22.72
N ALA A 129 -20.51 -14.58 -21.49
CA ALA A 129 -19.61 -13.48 -21.24
C ALA A 129 -18.17 -13.85 -21.59
N VAL A 130 -17.73 -15.06 -21.22
CA VAL A 130 -16.43 -15.62 -21.62
C VAL A 130 -16.28 -15.67 -23.14
N ARG A 131 -17.31 -16.10 -23.88
CA ARG A 131 -17.30 -16.08 -25.34
C ARG A 131 -17.17 -14.68 -25.94
N ALA A 132 -17.89 -13.71 -25.38
CA ALA A 132 -17.81 -12.32 -25.83
C ALA A 132 -16.39 -11.77 -25.60
N GLU A 133 -15.79 -12.09 -24.46
CA GLU A 133 -14.43 -11.67 -24.14
C GLU A 133 -13.38 -12.36 -25.03
N LEU A 134 -13.50 -13.67 -25.27
CA LEU A 134 -12.63 -14.37 -26.22
C LEU A 134 -12.79 -13.84 -27.65
N ALA A 135 -13.99 -13.46 -28.06
CA ALA A 135 -14.21 -12.83 -29.37
C ALA A 135 -13.54 -11.45 -29.46
N ARG A 136 -13.52 -10.67 -28.37
CA ARG A 136 -12.81 -9.39 -28.28
C ARG A 136 -11.30 -9.56 -28.34
N LEU A 137 -10.77 -10.57 -27.66
CA LEU A 137 -9.34 -10.86 -27.59
C LEU A 137 -8.76 -11.43 -28.90
N ASP A 138 -9.60 -12.06 -29.73
CA ASP A 138 -9.26 -12.70 -31.01
C ASP A 138 -8.07 -13.71 -30.92
N PRO A 139 -8.15 -14.73 -30.05
CA PRO A 139 -7.07 -15.69 -29.88
C PRO A 139 -6.96 -16.66 -31.05
N ARG A 140 -5.71 -16.92 -31.47
CA ARG A 140 -5.37 -17.98 -32.44
C ARG A 140 -5.41 -19.37 -31.83
N ALA A 141 -5.17 -19.47 -30.52
CA ALA A 141 -5.25 -20.71 -29.77
C ALA A 141 -5.83 -20.49 -28.37
N VAL A 142 -6.54 -21.49 -27.88
CA VAL A 142 -7.08 -21.51 -26.52
C VAL A 142 -6.55 -22.74 -25.79
N LEU A 143 -5.88 -22.51 -24.67
CA LEU A 143 -5.49 -23.57 -23.75
C LEU A 143 -6.70 -23.94 -22.88
N VAL A 144 -7.20 -25.15 -23.06
CA VAL A 144 -8.38 -25.66 -22.36
C VAL A 144 -7.91 -26.55 -21.22
N VAL A 145 -8.01 -26.05 -19.99
CA VAL A 145 -7.53 -26.77 -18.79
C VAL A 145 -8.69 -27.54 -18.16
N GLY A 146 -8.45 -28.80 -17.80
CA GLY A 146 -9.45 -29.65 -17.15
C GLY A 146 -10.70 -29.85 -18.00
N ALA A 147 -11.86 -29.82 -17.35
CA ALA A 147 -13.16 -30.03 -18.00
C ALA A 147 -13.79 -28.75 -18.60
N ALA A 148 -13.00 -27.69 -18.83
CA ALA A 148 -13.51 -26.47 -19.42
C ALA A 148 -14.18 -26.73 -20.79
N PRO A 149 -15.40 -26.21 -21.04
CA PRO A 149 -16.15 -26.54 -22.24
C PRO A 149 -15.52 -25.89 -23.47
N SER A 150 -14.97 -26.69 -24.39
CA SER A 150 -14.38 -26.23 -25.66
C SER A 150 -15.29 -25.34 -26.51
N THR A 151 -16.61 -25.43 -26.32
CA THR A 151 -17.63 -24.58 -26.97
C THR A 151 -17.51 -23.08 -26.68
N VAL A 152 -16.71 -22.66 -25.69
CA VAL A 152 -16.46 -21.22 -25.45
C VAL A 152 -15.42 -20.63 -26.39
N ALA A 153 -14.60 -21.46 -27.06
CA ALA A 153 -13.57 -20.96 -27.93
C ALA A 153 -14.14 -20.42 -29.27
N PRO A 154 -13.54 -19.37 -29.86
CA PRO A 154 -13.92 -18.89 -31.18
C PRO A 154 -13.76 -19.96 -32.27
N SER A 155 -14.61 -19.91 -33.29
CA SER A 155 -14.49 -20.80 -34.45
C SER A 155 -13.17 -20.52 -35.20
N GLY A 156 -12.32 -21.54 -35.31
CA GLY A 156 -11.02 -21.44 -35.97
C GLY A 156 -9.82 -21.29 -35.02
N ALA A 157 -10.05 -21.10 -33.72
CA ALA A 157 -8.97 -21.15 -32.73
C ALA A 157 -8.49 -22.59 -32.52
N THR A 158 -7.18 -22.78 -32.43
CA THR A 158 -6.59 -24.09 -32.09
C THR A 158 -6.83 -24.40 -30.62
N LEU A 159 -7.43 -25.55 -30.32
CA LEU A 159 -7.67 -25.97 -28.93
C LEU A 159 -6.54 -26.88 -28.47
N VAL A 160 -5.95 -26.54 -27.32
CA VAL A 160 -4.88 -27.33 -26.69
C VAL A 160 -5.37 -27.79 -25.32
N PRO A 161 -5.72 -29.08 -25.14
CA PRO A 161 -6.16 -29.59 -23.85
C PRO A 161 -4.97 -29.81 -22.90
N VAL A 162 -5.17 -29.51 -21.61
CA VAL A 162 -4.23 -29.81 -20.51
C VAL A 162 -5.01 -30.34 -19.31
N THR A 163 -4.46 -31.34 -18.61
CA THR A 163 -5.14 -31.90 -17.44
C THR A 163 -5.11 -30.96 -16.24
N ALA A 164 -6.12 -31.06 -15.38
CA ALA A 164 -6.11 -30.35 -14.10
C ALA A 164 -5.01 -30.94 -13.20
N GLY A 165 -4.20 -30.09 -12.57
CA GLY A 165 -3.04 -30.53 -11.79
C GLY A 165 -1.82 -30.93 -12.63
N ALA A 166 -1.76 -30.52 -13.91
CA ALA A 166 -0.63 -30.81 -14.78
C ALA A 166 0.70 -30.32 -14.20
N GLY A 167 1.69 -31.22 -14.19
CA GLY A 167 3.05 -30.91 -13.76
C GLY A 167 3.87 -30.11 -14.79
N PRO A 168 5.12 -29.76 -14.46
CA PRO A 168 5.98 -28.93 -15.30
C PRO A 168 6.17 -29.47 -16.72
N ASP A 169 6.37 -30.79 -16.87
CA ASP A 169 6.65 -31.43 -18.16
C ASP A 169 5.43 -31.41 -19.10
N GLU A 170 4.23 -31.65 -18.56
CA GLU A 170 2.99 -31.59 -19.33
C GLU A 170 2.69 -30.15 -19.77
N LEU A 171 2.90 -29.17 -18.89
CA LEU A 171 2.75 -27.77 -19.21
C LEU A 171 3.77 -27.32 -20.26
N GLU A 172 5.02 -27.77 -20.20
CA GLU A 172 6.04 -27.49 -21.23
C GLU A 172 5.68 -28.16 -22.57
N ALA A 173 5.15 -29.38 -22.55
CA ALA A 173 4.66 -30.06 -23.74
C ALA A 173 3.53 -29.27 -24.41
N ALA A 174 2.53 -28.81 -23.65
CA ALA A 174 1.37 -28.10 -24.17
C ALA A 174 1.67 -26.64 -24.58
N THR A 175 2.52 -25.93 -23.83
CA THR A 175 2.75 -24.49 -24.04
C THR A 175 4.02 -24.17 -24.82
N GLY A 176 4.99 -25.08 -24.86
CA GLY A 176 6.33 -24.82 -25.41
C GLY A 176 7.21 -23.93 -24.52
N VAL A 177 6.78 -23.62 -23.29
CA VAL A 177 7.51 -22.79 -22.33
C VAL A 177 8.02 -23.66 -21.20
N ARG A 178 9.27 -23.48 -20.78
CA ARG A 178 9.84 -24.18 -19.62
C ARG A 178 9.22 -23.71 -18.31
N PHE A 179 8.81 -24.66 -17.47
CA PHE A 179 8.30 -24.43 -16.11
C PHE A 179 9.36 -24.74 -15.05
N GLY A 180 9.22 -24.09 -13.90
CA GLY A 180 9.97 -24.41 -12.68
C GLY A 180 9.40 -25.66 -12.01
N PRO A 181 9.93 -26.04 -10.84
CA PRO A 181 9.39 -27.16 -10.07
C PRO A 181 7.91 -26.93 -9.74
N ALA A 182 7.19 -28.03 -9.52
CA ALA A 182 5.84 -27.94 -9.00
C ALA A 182 5.86 -27.44 -7.54
N LEU A 183 4.93 -26.55 -7.20
CA LEU A 183 4.81 -25.96 -5.87
C LEU A 183 3.38 -26.09 -5.38
N GLU A 184 3.22 -26.58 -4.16
CA GLU A 184 1.91 -26.64 -3.49
C GLU A 184 1.50 -25.24 -3.05
N ALA A 185 0.23 -24.89 -3.28
CA ALA A 185 -0.33 -23.59 -2.95
C ALA A 185 -1.26 -23.68 -1.74
N ASP A 186 -0.72 -23.48 -0.53
CA ASP A 186 -1.53 -23.41 0.70
C ASP A 186 -2.41 -22.15 0.76
N ASP A 187 -1.86 -21.02 0.29
CA ASP A 187 -2.58 -19.77 0.03
C ASP A 187 -2.63 -19.55 -1.49
N VAL A 188 -3.74 -19.96 -2.11
CA VAL A 188 -3.90 -19.93 -3.56
C VAL A 188 -3.76 -18.51 -4.15
N PRO A 189 -4.47 -17.48 -3.65
CA PRO A 189 -4.24 -16.09 -4.08
C PRO A 189 -2.78 -15.63 -3.91
N GLY A 190 -2.17 -15.87 -2.75
CA GLY A 190 -0.79 -15.48 -2.49
C GLY A 190 0.22 -16.17 -3.41
N ALA A 191 0.04 -17.47 -3.66
CA ALA A 191 0.89 -18.24 -4.57
C ALA A 191 0.81 -17.72 -6.01
N VAL A 192 -0.40 -17.42 -6.50
CA VAL A 192 -0.59 -16.84 -7.84
C VAL A 192 -0.04 -15.42 -7.92
N ALA A 193 -0.26 -14.60 -6.89
CA ALA A 193 0.33 -13.28 -6.80
C ALA A 193 1.86 -13.34 -6.80
N GLY A 194 2.48 -14.40 -6.29
CA GLY A 194 3.94 -14.63 -6.34
C GLY A 194 4.50 -14.99 -7.72
N LEU A 195 3.66 -15.32 -8.70
CA LEU A 195 4.10 -15.69 -10.05
C LEU A 195 4.61 -14.45 -10.82
N GLY A 196 5.93 -14.29 -10.88
CA GLY A 196 6.57 -13.22 -11.65
C GLY A 196 7.96 -13.58 -12.17
N ALA A 197 8.70 -14.40 -11.44
CA ALA A 197 10.01 -14.89 -11.83
C ALA A 197 9.94 -15.97 -12.93
N ARG A 198 11.05 -16.17 -13.63
CA ARG A 198 11.23 -17.28 -14.58
C ARG A 198 12.29 -18.25 -14.08
N PRO A 199 12.11 -19.56 -14.33
CA PRO A 199 10.91 -20.19 -14.90
C PRO A 199 9.71 -20.11 -13.95
N VAL A 200 8.49 -20.04 -14.50
CA VAL A 200 7.26 -19.98 -13.67
C VAL A 200 7.03 -21.36 -13.05
N PRO A 201 6.84 -21.49 -11.74
CA PRO A 201 6.55 -22.79 -11.13
C PRO A 201 5.18 -23.32 -11.60
N ALA A 202 5.02 -24.64 -11.61
CA ALA A 202 3.72 -25.27 -11.82
C ALA A 202 2.97 -25.35 -10.48
N LEU A 203 2.00 -24.46 -10.26
CA LEU A 203 1.22 -24.52 -9.03
C LEU A 203 0.29 -25.73 -9.04
N VAL A 204 0.25 -26.44 -7.92
CA VAL A 204 -0.61 -27.61 -7.69
C VAL A 204 -1.30 -27.50 -6.33
N VAL A 205 -2.41 -28.23 -6.16
CA VAL A 205 -3.13 -28.29 -4.88
C VAL A 205 -2.26 -28.97 -3.81
N PRO A 206 -2.42 -28.63 -2.52
CA PRO A 206 -1.73 -29.33 -1.43
C PRO A 206 -1.94 -30.85 -1.46
N GLY A 207 -0.87 -31.61 -1.26
CA GLY A 207 -0.87 -33.08 -1.30
C GLY A 207 -0.82 -33.70 -2.70
N ALA A 208 -0.68 -32.88 -3.75
CA ALA A 208 -0.49 -33.38 -5.11
C ALA A 208 0.94 -33.84 -5.38
N LEU A 209 1.92 -33.36 -4.61
CA LEU A 209 3.30 -33.82 -4.75
C LEU A 209 3.49 -35.17 -4.05
N PRO A 210 4.26 -36.09 -4.64
CA PRO A 210 4.61 -37.33 -3.95
C PRO A 210 5.35 -36.97 -2.65
N THR A 211 4.85 -37.48 -1.51
CA THR A 211 5.57 -37.41 -0.24
C THR A 211 6.95 -38.01 -0.44
N PRO A 212 8.04 -37.34 -0.04
CA PRO A 212 9.36 -37.96 -0.06
C PRO A 212 9.26 -39.24 0.74
N ASP A 213 9.39 -40.38 0.06
CA ASP A 213 9.39 -41.68 0.71
C ASP A 213 10.43 -41.62 1.84
N ALA A 214 10.01 -42.01 3.05
CA ALA A 214 10.91 -42.08 4.19
C ALA A 214 12.09 -42.96 3.78
N ALA A 215 13.23 -42.33 3.47
CA ALA A 215 14.40 -43.02 2.98
C ALA A 215 14.75 -44.11 4.00
N THR A 216 14.60 -45.36 3.56
CA THR A 216 15.20 -46.53 4.20
C THR A 216 16.61 -46.15 4.67
N PRO A 217 16.94 -46.25 5.97
CA PRO A 217 18.24 -45.82 6.45
C PRO A 217 19.32 -46.69 5.82
N ALA A 218 20.17 -46.07 4.99
CA ALA A 218 21.39 -46.69 4.51
C ALA A 218 22.32 -46.97 5.71
N PRO A 219 23.03 -48.11 5.73
CA PRO A 219 23.87 -48.50 6.86
C PRO A 219 25.06 -47.52 7.02
N PRO A 220 25.57 -47.33 8.25
CA PRO A 220 26.59 -46.32 8.51
C PRO A 220 27.93 -46.76 7.90
N THR A 221 28.52 -45.87 7.10
CA THR A 221 29.95 -45.92 6.78
C THR A 221 30.67 -44.97 7.73
N ALA A 222 31.43 -45.54 8.65
CA ALA A 222 32.41 -44.88 9.49
C ALA A 222 33.70 -45.71 9.39
N SER A 223 34.93 -45.21 9.44
CA SER A 223 35.54 -43.88 9.47
C SER A 223 37.08 -44.13 9.45
N ALA A 224 37.86 -43.04 9.58
CA ALA A 224 39.12 -42.92 10.34
C ALA A 224 40.41 -42.69 9.48
N PRO A 225 41.48 -42.10 10.06
CA PRO A 225 42.07 -42.51 11.33
C PRO A 225 42.27 -41.40 12.37
N SER A 226 42.07 -41.77 13.63
CA SER A 226 42.73 -41.18 14.79
C SER A 226 43.48 -42.28 15.56
N THR A 227 44.62 -41.88 16.09
CA THR A 227 45.69 -42.69 16.68
C THR A 227 45.31 -43.37 18.00
N THR A 228 45.72 -44.63 18.11
CA THR A 228 45.80 -45.59 19.24
C THR A 228 46.60 -45.08 20.46
N PRO A 229 46.75 -45.80 21.60
CA PRO A 229 46.48 -47.24 21.93
C PRO A 229 45.67 -47.43 23.24
N ALA A 230 45.32 -48.60 23.80
CA ALA A 230 45.92 -49.93 23.81
C ALA A 230 44.96 -51.02 24.36
N SER A 231 45.30 -52.27 24.03
CA SER A 231 45.30 -53.48 24.90
C SER A 231 44.20 -54.55 24.71
N SER A 232 44.68 -55.73 24.27
CA SER A 232 44.38 -57.11 24.75
C SER A 232 42.95 -57.64 24.61
N ALA A 233 42.65 -58.86 24.15
CA ALA A 233 43.44 -60.03 23.79
C ALA A 233 42.56 -61.06 23.05
N SER A 234 43.24 -62.03 22.42
CA SER A 234 42.82 -63.44 22.21
C SER A 234 41.98 -63.81 20.97
N ALA A 235 42.66 -64.62 20.14
CA ALA A 235 42.22 -65.47 19.03
C ALA A 235 41.55 -66.79 19.57
N PRO A 236 41.22 -67.85 18.78
CA PRO A 236 41.57 -68.09 17.37
C PRO A 236 40.55 -68.87 16.46
N SER A 237 41.00 -69.04 15.20
CA SER A 237 40.82 -70.20 14.28
C SER A 237 39.50 -70.40 13.51
N ALA A 238 39.55 -70.20 12.17
CA ALA A 238 39.54 -71.23 11.10
C ALA A 238 38.12 -71.29 10.46
N THR A 239 37.85 -71.43 9.15
CA THR A 239 38.50 -72.12 8.02
C THR A 239 37.76 -71.68 6.73
N SER A 240 38.44 -71.57 5.59
CA SER A 240 37.83 -71.60 4.23
C SER A 240 37.45 -73.07 3.84
N PRO A 241 36.89 -73.46 2.66
CA PRO A 241 36.78 -72.76 1.36
C PRO A 241 35.55 -73.05 0.43
N GLY A 242 35.49 -72.38 -0.73
CA GLY A 242 35.37 -73.07 -2.04
C GLY A 242 34.02 -73.17 -2.81
N SER A 243 33.98 -72.47 -3.97
CA SER A 243 33.56 -72.96 -5.32
C SER A 243 32.08 -73.10 -5.77
N ALA A 244 31.65 -72.17 -6.66
CA ALA A 244 31.13 -72.33 -8.05
C ALA A 244 29.85 -73.19 -8.39
N PRO A 245 29.29 -73.18 -9.63
CA PRO A 245 27.99 -72.59 -10.04
C PRO A 245 27.07 -73.62 -10.80
N PRO A 246 26.23 -73.29 -11.84
CA PRO A 246 25.25 -72.22 -12.10
C PRO A 246 23.81 -72.79 -12.34
N GLY A 247 22.81 -71.91 -12.57
CA GLY A 247 21.48 -72.28 -13.04
C GLY A 247 20.75 -71.16 -13.80
N SER A 248 20.35 -71.46 -15.03
CA SER A 248 19.69 -70.60 -16.02
C SER A 248 18.15 -70.60 -15.90
N SER A 249 17.49 -69.47 -16.20
CA SER A 249 16.18 -69.49 -16.87
C SER A 249 15.86 -68.17 -17.59
N THR A 250 15.19 -68.30 -18.73
CA THR A 250 14.89 -67.32 -19.78
C THR A 250 13.43 -66.84 -19.72
N GLY A 251 13.16 -65.60 -20.15
CA GLY A 251 11.84 -65.12 -20.56
C GLY A 251 11.93 -63.86 -21.44
N PRO A 252 11.21 -63.75 -22.58
CA PRO A 252 11.37 -62.67 -23.55
C PRO A 252 10.50 -61.44 -23.24
N SER A 253 11.06 -60.25 -23.48
CA SER A 253 10.37 -58.95 -23.39
C SER A 253 9.66 -58.62 -24.70
N ALA A 254 8.36 -58.36 -24.64
CA ALA A 254 7.56 -57.78 -25.72
C ALA A 254 7.45 -56.26 -25.48
N GLY A 255 8.05 -55.46 -26.36
CA GLY A 255 7.90 -54.01 -26.35
C GLY A 255 6.59 -53.58 -27.05
N PRO A 256 5.82 -52.62 -26.52
CA PRO A 256 4.76 -52.00 -27.28
C PRO A 256 5.31 -50.82 -28.10
N LEU A 257 5.15 -50.92 -29.42
CA LEU A 257 5.20 -49.78 -30.33
C LEU A 257 3.97 -48.89 -30.06
N ALA A 258 4.17 -47.78 -29.35
CA ALA A 258 3.18 -46.71 -29.25
C ALA A 258 3.43 -45.70 -30.39
N SER A 259 2.48 -45.64 -31.32
CA SER A 259 2.37 -44.58 -32.32
C SER A 259 2.04 -43.25 -31.62
N SER A 260 3.02 -42.36 -31.50
CA SER A 260 2.84 -40.98 -31.00
C SER A 260 2.00 -40.18 -32.00
N ALA A 261 0.72 -39.95 -31.67
CA ALA A 261 0.00 -38.82 -32.24
C ALA A 261 0.70 -37.55 -31.74
N ALA A 262 1.21 -36.72 -32.65
CA ALA A 262 1.88 -35.48 -32.27
C ALA A 262 0.93 -34.63 -31.40
N ALA A 263 1.31 -34.42 -30.14
CA ALA A 263 0.53 -33.61 -29.22
C ALA A 263 0.34 -32.21 -29.79
N VAL A 264 -0.91 -31.76 -29.86
CA VAL A 264 -1.23 -30.39 -30.29
C VAL A 264 -0.63 -29.43 -29.24
N ARG A 265 0.17 -28.47 -29.69
CA ARG A 265 0.88 -27.49 -28.85
C ARG A 265 0.41 -26.08 -29.19
N LEU A 266 0.47 -25.18 -28.20
CA LEU A 266 0.25 -23.75 -28.43
C LEU A 266 1.26 -23.18 -29.45
N PRO A 267 0.87 -22.17 -30.25
CA PRO A 267 1.83 -21.43 -31.04
C PRO A 267 2.85 -20.75 -30.12
N GLU A 268 4.11 -20.65 -30.56
CA GLU A 268 5.11 -19.90 -29.82
C GLU A 268 4.67 -18.44 -29.68
N THR A 269 4.53 -17.96 -28.45
CA THR A 269 4.25 -16.55 -28.13
C THR A 269 5.38 -15.94 -27.32
N ARG A 270 5.47 -14.61 -27.33
CA ARG A 270 6.25 -13.88 -26.31
C ARG A 270 5.29 -13.18 -25.36
N ARG A 271 5.74 -12.98 -24.12
CA ARG A 271 5.00 -12.13 -23.17
C ARG A 271 4.98 -10.69 -23.65
N PRO A 272 3.89 -9.95 -23.37
CA PRO A 272 3.84 -8.53 -23.62
C PRO A 272 4.92 -7.78 -22.80
N ALA A 273 5.35 -6.63 -23.34
CA ALA A 273 6.07 -5.66 -22.55
C ALA A 273 5.16 -5.11 -21.44
N GLN A 274 5.74 -4.71 -20.32
CA GLN A 274 4.98 -4.07 -19.25
C GLN A 274 4.46 -2.71 -19.74
N VAL A 275 3.29 -2.31 -19.25
CA VAL A 275 2.79 -0.95 -19.42
C VAL A 275 3.40 -0.07 -18.33
N ASP A 276 4.21 0.91 -18.73
CA ASP A 276 4.94 1.77 -17.79
C ASP A 276 3.97 2.54 -16.88
N GLY A 277 4.24 2.53 -15.57
CA GLY A 277 3.45 3.24 -14.56
C GLY A 277 2.09 2.62 -14.21
N LEU A 278 1.69 1.50 -14.83
CA LEU A 278 0.49 0.76 -14.46
C LEU A 278 0.78 -0.21 -13.30
N VAL A 279 -0.01 -0.13 -12.23
CA VAL A 279 0.05 -0.99 -11.05
C VAL A 279 -1.34 -1.52 -10.73
N ALA A 280 -1.46 -2.70 -10.14
CA ALA A 280 -2.71 -3.20 -9.60
C ALA A 280 -2.72 -3.21 -8.07
N LEU A 281 -3.80 -2.72 -7.47
CA LEU A 281 -4.00 -2.73 -6.02
C LEU A 281 -4.84 -3.95 -5.61
N THR A 282 -4.41 -4.65 -4.57
CA THR A 282 -5.00 -5.90 -4.07
C THR A 282 -5.21 -5.84 -2.56
N GLY A 283 -5.81 -6.86 -1.94
CA GLY A 283 -5.85 -7.01 -0.48
C GLY A 283 -7.20 -6.73 0.19
N VAL A 284 -8.28 -6.65 -0.59
CA VAL A 284 -9.65 -6.40 -0.06
C VAL A 284 -10.60 -7.58 -0.23
N GLY A 285 -10.06 -8.79 -0.42
CA GLY A 285 -10.85 -10.02 -0.52
C GLY A 285 -11.44 -10.32 -1.90
N ALA A 286 -11.06 -9.56 -2.93
CA ALA A 286 -11.44 -9.79 -4.34
C ALA A 286 -10.27 -10.33 -5.21
N ASP A 287 -9.19 -10.76 -4.57
CA ASP A 287 -7.94 -11.18 -5.20
C ASP A 287 -8.04 -12.60 -5.78
N THR A 288 -8.93 -12.78 -6.76
CA THR A 288 -9.21 -14.12 -7.29
C THR A 288 -8.04 -14.64 -8.12
N PRO A 289 -7.73 -15.96 -8.08
CA PRO A 289 -6.57 -16.51 -8.78
C PRO A 289 -6.53 -16.19 -10.28
N ALA A 290 -7.68 -16.22 -10.96
CA ALA A 290 -7.74 -15.90 -12.38
C ALA A 290 -7.49 -14.41 -12.70
N ALA A 291 -7.99 -13.49 -11.86
CA ALA A 291 -7.71 -12.06 -12.00
C ALA A 291 -6.22 -11.75 -11.75
N LEU A 292 -5.66 -12.31 -10.67
CA LEU A 292 -4.24 -12.16 -10.34
C LEU A 292 -3.33 -12.74 -11.43
N ALA A 293 -3.65 -13.94 -11.94
CA ALA A 293 -2.91 -14.58 -13.03
C ALA A 293 -2.96 -13.73 -14.30
N THR A 294 -4.11 -13.14 -14.62
CA THR A 294 -4.28 -12.25 -15.77
C THR A 294 -3.40 -11.00 -15.65
N LEU A 295 -3.41 -10.33 -14.49
CA LEU A 295 -2.55 -9.17 -14.24
C LEU A 295 -1.06 -9.52 -14.27
N ARG A 296 -0.66 -10.66 -13.69
CA ARG A 296 0.72 -11.16 -13.75
C ARG A 296 1.15 -11.55 -15.16
N ALA A 297 0.25 -12.13 -15.95
CA ALA A 297 0.48 -12.43 -17.37
C ALA A 297 0.72 -11.16 -18.20
N ALA A 298 0.01 -10.08 -17.88
CA ALA A 298 0.22 -8.73 -18.41
C ALA A 298 1.44 -8.01 -17.81
N ARG A 299 2.17 -8.64 -16.88
CA ARG A 299 3.32 -8.08 -16.14
C ARG A 299 2.99 -6.82 -15.34
N VAL A 300 1.75 -6.69 -14.88
CA VAL A 300 1.34 -5.61 -13.97
C VAL A 300 1.88 -5.92 -12.56
N PRO A 301 2.66 -5.01 -11.94
CA PRO A 301 3.03 -5.13 -10.53
C PRO A 301 1.79 -5.13 -9.65
N LEU A 302 1.76 -6.01 -8.65
CA LEU A 302 0.69 -6.07 -7.66
C LEU A 302 1.18 -5.41 -6.38
N VAL A 303 0.42 -4.46 -5.85
CA VAL A 303 0.70 -3.74 -4.60
C VAL A 303 -0.41 -4.06 -3.61
N PRO A 304 -0.10 -4.77 -2.50
CA PRO A 304 -1.07 -5.06 -1.46
C PRO A 304 -1.45 -3.79 -0.69
N VAL A 305 -2.74 -3.53 -0.62
CA VAL A 305 -3.37 -2.46 0.15
C VAL A 305 -4.51 -3.08 0.98
N PRO A 306 -4.17 -3.76 2.09
CA PRO A 306 -5.16 -4.37 2.96
C PRO A 306 -6.20 -3.35 3.42
N GLY A 307 -7.48 -3.72 3.27
CA GLY A 307 -8.60 -2.86 3.68
C GLY A 307 -8.87 -1.64 2.79
N GLY A 308 -8.17 -1.49 1.66
CA GLY A 308 -8.64 -0.67 0.53
C GLY A 308 -8.28 0.81 0.56
N ASP A 309 -7.64 1.31 1.63
CA ASP A 309 -7.10 2.67 1.67
C ASP A 309 -5.56 2.63 1.68
N PRO A 310 -4.89 3.09 0.60
CA PRO A 310 -3.42 3.06 0.50
C PRO A 310 -2.72 3.96 1.54
N ARG A 311 -3.47 4.87 2.19
CA ARG A 311 -2.99 5.75 3.26
C ARG A 311 -3.00 5.06 4.63
N ALA A 312 -3.65 3.91 4.79
CA ALA A 312 -3.96 3.37 6.11
C ALA A 312 -2.73 2.90 6.90
N SER A 313 -1.77 2.26 6.23
CA SER A 313 -0.59 1.68 6.89
C SER A 313 0.71 2.20 6.28
N THR A 314 1.78 2.23 7.07
CA THR A 314 3.13 2.59 6.57
C THR A 314 3.55 1.68 5.42
N ALA A 315 3.30 0.37 5.52
CA ALA A 315 3.66 -0.58 4.48
C ALA A 315 2.94 -0.31 3.15
N SER A 316 1.66 0.05 3.20
CA SER A 316 0.89 0.41 1.99
C SER A 316 1.39 1.72 1.38
N VAL A 317 1.65 2.74 2.19
CA VAL A 317 2.21 4.03 1.74
C VAL A 317 3.56 3.82 1.07
N GLU A 318 4.48 3.10 1.70
CA GLU A 318 5.81 2.80 1.15
C GLU A 318 5.72 1.98 -0.13
N ALA A 319 4.85 0.97 -0.19
CA ALA A 319 4.69 0.14 -1.38
C ALA A 319 4.13 0.92 -2.58
N VAL A 320 3.16 1.82 -2.35
CA VAL A 320 2.62 2.69 -3.40
C VAL A 320 3.66 3.72 -3.84
N ALA A 321 4.36 4.36 -2.91
CA ALA A 321 5.42 5.32 -3.22
C ALA A 321 6.56 4.67 -4.02
N GLN A 322 6.99 3.46 -3.64
CA GLN A 322 8.02 2.72 -4.37
C GLN A 322 7.57 2.32 -5.78
N ALA A 323 6.28 1.97 -5.95
CA ALA A 323 5.73 1.62 -7.24
C ALA A 323 5.55 2.83 -8.17
N ALA A 324 5.45 4.04 -7.61
CA ALA A 324 5.29 5.31 -8.32
C ALA A 324 4.27 5.25 -9.49
N PRO A 325 3.01 4.81 -9.23
CA PRO A 325 2.04 4.57 -10.28
C PRO A 325 1.60 5.87 -10.95
N THR A 326 1.45 5.83 -12.28
CA THR A 326 0.72 6.84 -13.05
C THR A 326 -0.74 6.42 -13.29
N ARG A 327 -0.99 5.10 -13.22
CA ARG A 327 -2.30 4.46 -13.41
C ARG A 327 -2.44 3.31 -12.40
N VAL A 328 -3.63 3.15 -11.83
CA VAL A 328 -3.95 2.00 -10.98
C VAL A 328 -5.20 1.26 -11.43
N VAL A 329 -5.18 -0.07 -11.30
CA VAL A 329 -6.35 -0.94 -11.39
C VAL A 329 -6.53 -1.63 -10.04
N ALA A 330 -7.63 -1.36 -9.33
CA ALA A 330 -7.86 -1.92 -8.01
C ALA A 330 -8.86 -3.08 -8.07
N LEU A 331 -8.51 -4.22 -7.49
CA LEU A 331 -9.37 -5.39 -7.43
C LEU A 331 -10.32 -5.31 -6.24
N GLY A 332 -11.62 -5.11 -6.51
CA GLY A 332 -12.69 -5.16 -5.51
C GLY A 332 -13.30 -3.81 -5.18
N ALA A 333 -14.62 -3.79 -4.98
CA ALA A 333 -15.39 -2.56 -4.71
C ALA A 333 -15.03 -1.86 -3.39
N ALA A 334 -14.35 -2.53 -2.45
CA ALA A 334 -13.94 -1.97 -1.17
C ALA A 334 -12.89 -0.85 -1.28
N PHE A 335 -12.22 -0.73 -2.44
CA PHE A 335 -11.38 0.44 -2.75
C PHE A 335 -12.17 1.74 -2.98
N GLY A 336 -13.50 1.64 -3.10
CA GLY A 336 -14.40 2.78 -3.25
C GLY A 336 -14.48 3.34 -4.68
N PRO A 337 -15.04 4.55 -4.85
CA PRO A 337 -15.12 5.22 -6.15
C PRO A 337 -13.73 5.56 -6.72
N PRO A 338 -13.53 5.43 -8.05
CA PRO A 338 -12.25 5.70 -8.70
C PRO A 338 -11.63 7.06 -8.40
N GLU A 339 -12.44 8.12 -8.32
CA GLU A 339 -12.00 9.50 -8.14
C GLU A 339 -11.38 9.69 -6.75
N ARG A 340 -12.03 9.16 -5.72
CA ARG A 340 -11.50 9.14 -4.36
C ARG A 340 -10.26 8.27 -4.26
N LEU A 341 -10.26 7.10 -4.92
CA LEU A 341 -9.07 6.24 -4.95
C LEU A 341 -7.87 6.96 -5.61
N ALA A 342 -8.10 7.72 -6.68
CA ALA A 342 -7.05 8.47 -7.35
C ALA A 342 -6.39 9.49 -6.41
N THR A 343 -7.18 10.27 -5.65
CA THR A 343 -6.66 11.19 -4.63
C THR A 343 -5.88 10.44 -3.54
N ARG A 344 -6.43 9.34 -3.02
CA ARG A 344 -5.77 8.52 -1.99
C ARG A 344 -4.43 7.95 -2.45
N VAL A 345 -4.37 7.47 -3.70
CA VAL A 345 -3.12 6.96 -4.30
C VAL A 345 -2.12 8.09 -4.49
N ALA A 346 -2.55 9.28 -4.91
CA ALA A 346 -1.67 10.43 -5.05
C ALA A 346 -1.04 10.84 -3.70
N THR A 347 -1.82 10.87 -2.62
CA THR A 347 -1.33 11.08 -1.25
C THR A 347 -0.36 9.98 -0.81
N ALA A 348 -0.70 8.70 -1.01
CA ALA A 348 0.16 7.57 -0.65
C ALA A 348 1.47 7.56 -1.47
N ALA A 349 1.43 7.95 -2.74
CA ALA A 349 2.60 8.02 -3.61
C ALA A 349 3.66 9.04 -3.16
N THR A 350 3.31 9.99 -2.28
CA THR A 350 4.30 10.90 -1.67
C THR A 350 5.28 10.16 -0.75
N GLY A 351 4.89 9.00 -0.22
CA GLY A 351 5.69 8.25 0.75
C GLY A 351 5.80 8.91 2.13
N VAL A 352 5.12 10.04 2.36
CA VAL A 352 5.17 10.76 3.64
C VAL A 352 4.39 9.99 4.69
N VAL A 353 5.01 9.71 5.84
CA VAL A 353 4.38 8.99 6.95
C VAL A 353 4.04 9.97 8.08
N ALA A 354 2.78 9.96 8.51
CA ALA A 354 2.30 10.75 9.64
C ALA A 354 2.73 10.12 10.99
N PRO A 355 2.73 10.90 12.09
CA PRO A 355 2.91 10.38 13.44
C PRO A 355 2.04 9.14 13.72
N GLY A 356 2.68 8.09 14.26
CA GLY A 356 2.04 6.80 14.52
C GLY A 356 1.88 5.88 13.31
N GLY A 357 2.43 6.21 12.14
CA GLY A 357 2.46 5.35 10.95
C GLY A 357 1.31 5.62 9.96
N GLY A 358 1.44 5.19 8.70
CA GLY A 358 0.47 5.52 7.64
C GLY A 358 0.27 7.02 7.46
N GLN A 359 -0.90 7.42 6.96
CA GLN A 359 -1.28 8.80 6.62
C GLN A 359 -2.69 9.19 7.10
N LEU A 360 -3.43 8.27 7.73
CA LEU A 360 -4.71 8.55 8.38
C LEU A 360 -4.48 8.95 9.85
N VAL A 361 -5.27 9.90 10.36
CA VAL A 361 -5.22 10.33 11.77
C VAL A 361 -5.84 9.25 12.64
N PHE A 362 -7.03 8.76 12.30
CA PHE A 362 -7.74 7.74 13.05
C PHE A 362 -8.12 6.57 12.12
N PRO A 363 -7.17 5.68 11.76
CA PRO A 363 -7.46 4.60 10.84
C PRO A 363 -8.54 3.67 11.42
N ASP A 364 -9.56 3.40 10.61
CA ASP A 364 -10.59 2.39 10.87
C ASP A 364 -10.57 1.34 9.74
N VAL A 365 -9.41 0.69 9.62
CA VAL A 365 -9.12 -0.28 8.57
C VAL A 365 -8.70 -1.61 9.22
N PRO A 366 -9.31 -2.75 8.86
CA PRO A 366 -8.96 -4.05 9.44
C PRO A 366 -7.46 -4.35 9.34
N GLY A 367 -6.86 -4.77 10.46
CA GLY A 367 -5.43 -5.09 10.53
C GLY A 367 -4.50 -3.88 10.70
N VAL A 368 -5.04 -2.66 10.69
CA VAL A 368 -4.30 -1.43 11.04
C VAL A 368 -4.72 -1.01 12.45
N PRO A 369 -3.78 -0.92 13.41
CA PRO A 369 -4.11 -0.43 14.75
C PRO A 369 -4.67 0.98 14.68
N HIS A 370 -5.79 1.21 15.37
CA HIS A 370 -6.32 2.56 15.58
C HIS A 370 -5.27 3.45 16.25
N LYS A 371 -5.38 4.78 16.14
CA LYS A 371 -4.47 5.72 16.81
C LYS A 371 -5.19 6.49 17.91
N ARG A 372 -4.47 6.79 18.99
CA ARG A 372 -4.96 7.60 20.09
C ARG A 372 -3.94 8.68 20.40
N TYR A 373 -4.36 9.94 20.38
CA TYR A 373 -3.46 11.07 20.54
C TYR A 373 -3.50 11.55 21.98
N VAL A 374 -2.32 11.83 22.53
CA VAL A 374 -2.17 12.39 23.88
C VAL A 374 -1.35 13.66 23.77
N ALA A 375 -2.01 14.80 23.96
CA ALA A 375 -1.48 16.12 23.68
C ALA A 375 -1.18 16.93 24.95
N LEU A 376 -0.15 17.76 24.88
CA LEU A 376 0.06 18.87 25.82
C LEU A 376 -0.51 20.15 25.21
N TYR A 377 -1.35 20.87 25.95
CA TYR A 377 -1.99 22.10 25.50
C TYR A 377 -1.24 23.35 25.98
N GLY A 378 -1.25 24.40 25.16
CA GLY A 378 -0.97 25.76 25.57
C GLY A 378 -0.09 26.54 24.61
N THR A 379 0.71 27.48 25.14
CA THR A 379 1.67 28.23 24.32
C THR A 379 3.00 28.47 25.04
N PRO A 380 4.15 28.35 24.36
CA PRO A 380 5.45 28.66 24.93
C PRO A 380 5.49 30.05 25.56
N GLY A 381 6.10 30.14 26.74
CA GLY A 381 6.32 31.40 27.46
C GLY A 381 5.17 31.88 28.36
N SER A 382 4.04 31.16 28.45
CA SER A 382 2.95 31.51 29.38
C SER A 382 2.42 30.29 30.14
N ARG A 383 2.78 30.16 31.42
CA ARG A 383 2.25 29.12 32.31
C ARG A 383 0.75 29.24 32.56
N ALA A 384 0.19 30.43 32.41
CA ALA A 384 -1.22 30.69 32.61
C ALA A 384 -2.10 30.18 31.45
N LEU A 385 -1.49 29.80 30.32
CA LEU A 385 -2.19 29.35 29.12
C LEU A 385 -1.94 27.85 28.85
N GLY A 386 -1.57 27.09 29.87
CA GLY A 386 -1.40 25.63 29.79
C GLY A 386 0.03 25.13 29.92
N VAL A 387 0.16 23.81 30.10
CA VAL A 387 1.43 23.10 30.35
C VAL A 387 2.56 23.37 29.35
N LEU A 388 2.26 23.76 28.10
CA LEU A 388 3.30 24.11 27.11
C LEU A 388 4.13 25.35 27.53
N GLY A 389 3.59 26.23 28.37
CA GLY A 389 4.30 27.41 28.84
C GLY A 389 5.28 27.16 30.00
N GLU A 390 5.36 25.94 30.52
CA GLU A 390 6.12 25.62 31.75
C GLU A 390 7.58 25.23 31.50
N GLN A 391 7.93 24.87 30.26
CA GLN A 391 9.25 24.37 29.90
C GLN A 391 9.72 24.84 28.51
N ASP A 392 10.98 24.58 28.17
CA ASP A 392 11.52 24.85 26.84
C ASP A 392 11.11 23.77 25.81
N VAL A 393 11.51 23.94 24.55
CA VAL A 393 11.13 23.03 23.45
C VAL A 393 11.61 21.59 23.67
N PRO A 394 12.89 21.31 23.98
CA PRO A 394 13.33 19.93 24.25
C PRO A 394 12.57 19.28 25.41
N ALA A 395 12.37 20.00 26.52
CA ALA A 395 11.64 19.47 27.67
C ALA A 395 10.14 19.26 27.36
N THR A 396 9.55 20.06 26.46
CA THR A 396 8.18 19.88 25.97
C THR A 396 8.04 18.55 25.23
N VAL A 397 8.93 18.28 24.27
CA VAL A 397 8.93 17.03 23.51
C VAL A 397 9.07 15.83 24.46
N GLU A 398 10.03 15.87 25.38
CA GLU A 398 10.23 14.80 26.36
C GLU A 398 9.00 14.61 27.27
N ARG A 399 8.34 15.70 27.70
CA ARG A 399 7.13 15.65 28.51
C ARG A 399 5.96 15.03 27.75
N ALA A 400 5.76 15.41 26.49
CA ALA A 400 4.68 14.88 25.66
C ALA A 400 4.83 13.36 25.47
N GLU A 401 6.05 12.89 25.18
CA GLU A 401 6.32 11.46 25.10
C GLU A 401 6.11 10.74 26.44
N ARG A 402 6.56 11.33 27.56
CA ARG A 402 6.38 10.73 28.90
C ARG A 402 4.90 10.51 29.20
N ILE A 403 4.05 11.50 28.93
CA ILE A 403 2.62 11.40 29.22
C ILE A 403 1.94 10.41 28.26
N ALA A 404 2.25 10.45 26.96
CA ALA A 404 1.75 9.46 26.01
C ALA A 404 2.13 8.02 26.38
N ARG A 405 3.35 7.79 26.89
CA ARG A 405 3.78 6.46 27.37
C ARG A 405 2.90 5.89 28.47
N LEU A 406 2.29 6.73 29.31
CA LEU A 406 1.43 6.28 30.40
C LEU A 406 0.10 5.68 29.91
N TYR A 407 -0.33 5.96 28.69
CA TYR A 407 -1.56 5.41 28.12
C TYR A 407 -1.37 4.03 27.47
N ARG A 408 -0.15 3.69 27.04
CA ARG A 408 0.14 2.45 26.30
C ARG A 408 -0.31 1.15 27.01
N PRO A 409 -0.24 1.03 28.35
CA PRO A 409 -0.72 -0.19 29.03
C PRO A 409 -2.25 -0.38 29.00
N TYR A 410 -3.02 0.63 28.59
CA TYR A 410 -4.47 0.65 28.70
C TYR A 410 -5.18 0.62 27.34
N THR A 411 -4.45 0.45 26.23
CA THR A 411 -5.02 0.42 24.89
C THR A 411 -4.15 -0.39 23.92
N ASP A 412 -4.79 -1.09 22.98
CA ASP A 412 -4.12 -1.71 21.83
C ASP A 412 -3.93 -0.72 20.67
N ALA A 413 -4.46 0.49 20.79
CA ALA A 413 -4.24 1.57 19.82
C ALA A 413 -2.79 2.06 19.86
N THR A 414 -2.29 2.53 18.73
CA THR A 414 -1.01 3.24 18.67
C THR A 414 -1.16 4.58 19.38
N VAL A 415 -0.54 4.74 20.54
CA VAL A 415 -0.54 6.01 21.27
C VAL A 415 0.48 6.97 20.68
N VAL A 416 -0.01 8.09 20.14
CA VAL A 416 0.78 9.12 19.47
C VAL A 416 0.91 10.35 20.39
N PRO A 417 2.14 10.75 20.77
CA PRO A 417 2.33 11.99 21.51
C PRO A 417 2.03 13.20 20.62
N ALA A 418 1.49 14.26 21.21
CA ALA A 418 1.12 15.47 20.47
C ALA A 418 1.34 16.75 21.30
N VAL A 419 1.29 17.88 20.61
CA VAL A 419 1.18 19.21 21.22
C VAL A 419 0.05 19.98 20.55
N GLU A 420 -0.73 20.68 21.35
CA GLU A 420 -1.78 21.58 20.89
C GLU A 420 -1.36 23.00 21.25
N LEU A 421 -1.00 23.77 20.21
CA LEU A 421 -0.25 25.00 20.30
C LEU A 421 -1.16 26.19 19.96
N ILE A 422 -1.43 27.04 20.94
CA ILE A 422 -2.21 28.26 20.74
C ILE A 422 -1.41 29.20 19.83
N ALA A 423 -1.90 29.36 18.60
CA ALA A 423 -1.30 30.17 17.56
C ALA A 423 -1.81 31.62 17.63
N THR A 424 -3.10 31.79 17.94
CA THR A 424 -3.73 33.09 18.18
C THR A 424 -4.35 33.12 19.56
N ILE A 425 -4.07 34.16 20.35
CA ILE A 425 -4.36 34.20 21.80
C ILE A 425 -5.42 35.25 22.09
N ALA A 426 -6.52 34.85 22.73
CA ALA A 426 -7.56 35.77 23.17
C ALA A 426 -6.98 36.87 24.09
N SER A 427 -7.25 38.12 23.74
CA SER A 427 -6.62 39.28 24.38
C SER A 427 -7.65 40.13 25.13
N ALA A 428 -7.34 40.48 26.38
CA ALA A 428 -8.25 41.24 27.24
C ALA A 428 -8.58 42.65 26.70
N GLY A 429 -7.76 43.19 25.80
CA GLY A 429 -7.98 44.46 25.11
C GLY A 429 -7.87 44.30 23.60
N ALA A 430 -8.33 45.34 22.89
CA ALA A 430 -8.16 45.43 21.45
C ALA A 430 -6.66 45.43 21.11
N GLU A 431 -6.26 44.56 20.19
CA GLU A 431 -4.96 44.62 19.52
C GLU A 431 -4.99 45.74 18.45
N ASP A 432 -3.87 46.02 17.78
CA ASP A 432 -3.75 47.16 16.84
C ASP A 432 -4.76 47.11 15.67
N ASP A 433 -5.24 45.92 15.33
CA ASP A 433 -6.25 45.66 14.30
C ASP A 433 -7.70 45.58 14.85
N GLY A 434 -7.87 45.75 16.16
CA GLY A 434 -9.18 45.65 16.81
C GLY A 434 -9.71 44.22 16.99
N SER A 435 -8.90 43.19 16.71
CA SER A 435 -9.34 41.78 16.73
C SER A 435 -9.57 41.20 18.12
N TYR A 436 -8.94 41.74 19.18
CA TYR A 436 -8.87 41.08 20.50
C TYR A 436 -8.24 39.67 20.43
N SER A 437 -7.37 39.45 19.44
CA SER A 437 -6.65 38.20 19.23
C SER A 437 -5.19 38.49 18.89
N ARG A 438 -4.29 38.14 19.81
CA ARG A 438 -2.86 38.33 19.63
C ARG A 438 -2.30 37.15 18.85
N ARG A 439 -1.94 37.42 17.60
CA ARG A 439 -1.36 36.41 16.71
C ARG A 439 0.11 36.20 17.00
N ARG A 440 0.54 34.93 17.07
CA ARG A 440 1.96 34.56 17.03
C ARG A 440 2.40 34.41 15.60
N THR A 441 3.61 34.85 15.28
CA THR A 441 4.17 34.68 13.95
C THR A 441 4.53 33.21 13.70
N VAL A 442 4.50 32.78 12.44
CA VAL A 442 4.99 31.44 12.04
C VAL A 442 6.41 31.20 12.56
N ALA A 443 7.29 32.20 12.51
CA ALA A 443 8.66 32.12 13.00
C ALA A 443 8.77 31.84 14.51
N GLU A 444 7.82 32.29 15.33
CA GLU A 444 7.78 32.01 16.76
C GLU A 444 7.29 30.59 17.07
N LEU A 445 6.40 30.05 16.24
CA LEU A 445 5.83 28.71 16.42
C LEU A 445 6.77 27.63 15.85
N ARG A 446 7.48 27.95 14.77
CA ARG A 446 8.29 27.01 13.98
C ARG A 446 9.26 26.16 14.79
N PRO A 447 10.00 26.67 15.79
CA PRO A 447 10.93 25.85 16.57
C PRO A 447 10.28 24.67 17.30
N LEU A 448 9.07 24.87 17.84
CA LEU A 448 8.34 23.78 18.49
C LEU A 448 7.73 22.83 17.46
N VAL A 449 7.21 23.37 16.35
CA VAL A 449 6.63 22.56 15.26
C VAL A 449 7.66 21.63 14.63
N ASP A 450 8.86 22.14 14.31
CA ASP A 450 9.95 21.34 13.75
C ASP A 450 10.46 20.29 14.74
N ALA A 451 10.64 20.66 16.01
CA ALA A 451 11.05 19.70 17.04
C ALA A 451 10.00 18.60 17.28
N ALA A 452 8.71 18.94 17.21
CA ALA A 452 7.64 17.97 17.27
C ALA A 452 7.66 17.04 16.03
N HIS A 453 7.86 17.58 14.84
CA HIS A 453 8.01 16.80 13.61
C HIS A 453 9.16 15.79 13.71
N ASP A 454 10.36 16.24 14.07
CA ASP A 454 11.56 15.41 14.18
C ASP A 454 11.42 14.29 15.22
N ALA A 455 10.64 14.52 16.28
CA ALA A 455 10.35 13.54 17.32
C ALA A 455 9.11 12.67 17.04
N GLY A 456 8.44 12.85 15.89
CA GLY A 456 7.27 12.07 15.50
C GLY A 456 6.01 12.41 16.32
N LEU A 457 5.89 13.65 16.81
CA LEU A 457 4.71 14.18 17.48
C LEU A 457 3.75 14.80 16.45
N ALA A 458 2.45 14.68 16.72
CA ALA A 458 1.46 15.51 16.06
C ALA A 458 1.41 16.91 16.66
N VAL A 459 1.05 17.89 15.84
CA VAL A 459 0.83 19.28 16.24
C VAL A 459 -0.58 19.66 15.84
N VAL A 460 -1.29 20.36 16.70
CA VAL A 460 -2.59 20.99 16.37
C VAL A 460 -2.46 22.47 16.68
N LEU A 461 -2.69 23.35 15.69
CA LEU A 461 -2.68 24.79 15.90
C LEU A 461 -4.03 25.24 16.42
N ASP A 462 -4.08 25.86 17.59
CA ASP A 462 -5.30 26.33 18.22
C ASP A 462 -5.53 27.82 17.95
N LEU A 463 -6.73 28.16 17.48
CA LEU A 463 -7.13 29.51 17.12
C LEU A 463 -8.13 30.07 18.13
N GLN A 464 -7.80 31.22 18.72
CA GLN A 464 -8.67 31.99 19.61
C GLN A 464 -8.96 33.34 18.94
N PRO A 465 -9.99 33.42 18.08
CA PRO A 465 -10.03 34.41 17.00
C PRO A 465 -10.41 35.83 17.45
N GLY A 466 -10.95 35.99 18.66
CA GLY A 466 -11.51 37.26 19.07
C GLY A 466 -12.65 37.68 18.12
N ARG A 467 -12.61 38.91 17.62
CA ARG A 467 -13.57 39.48 16.67
C ARG A 467 -13.27 39.15 15.21
N ASP A 468 -12.12 38.54 14.94
CA ASP A 468 -11.79 38.06 13.60
C ASP A 468 -12.55 36.76 13.30
N ASP A 469 -12.60 36.36 12.03
CA ASP A 469 -13.12 35.05 11.65
C ASP A 469 -12.03 33.97 11.61
N PHE A 470 -12.43 32.71 11.83
CA PHE A 470 -11.49 31.59 11.88
C PHE A 470 -10.76 31.34 10.56
N LEU A 471 -11.41 31.56 9.41
CA LEU A 471 -10.81 31.28 8.11
C LEU A 471 -9.67 32.26 7.84
N THR A 472 -9.90 33.56 8.07
CA THR A 472 -8.88 34.60 7.95
C THR A 472 -7.64 34.26 8.78
N GLN A 473 -7.81 33.85 10.04
CA GLN A 473 -6.67 33.47 10.88
C GLN A 473 -6.02 32.15 10.46
N ALA A 474 -6.79 31.15 10.02
CA ALA A 474 -6.23 29.87 9.56
C ALA A 474 -5.31 30.05 8.34
N GLU A 475 -5.69 30.93 7.41
CA GLU A 475 -4.90 31.24 6.21
C GLU A 475 -3.52 31.84 6.55
N GLU A 476 -3.38 32.58 7.65
CA GLU A 476 -2.09 33.12 8.11
C GLU A 476 -1.08 32.02 8.47
N TYR A 477 -1.55 30.83 8.83
CA TYR A 477 -0.72 29.68 9.21
C TYR A 477 -0.60 28.62 8.12
N THR A 478 -0.95 28.96 6.87
CA THR A 478 -0.85 28.03 5.71
C THR A 478 0.51 27.34 5.63
N GLU A 479 1.62 28.07 5.85
CA GLU A 479 2.98 27.49 5.84
C GLU A 479 3.14 26.32 6.82
N LEU A 480 2.56 26.42 8.02
CA LEU A 480 2.62 25.36 9.02
C LEU A 480 1.60 24.26 8.70
N LEU A 481 0.42 24.60 8.20
CA LEU A 481 -0.62 23.64 7.82
C LEU A 481 -0.24 22.80 6.59
N GLU A 482 0.73 23.24 5.78
CA GLU A 482 1.34 22.43 4.72
C GLU A 482 2.27 21.31 5.28
N LEU A 483 2.65 21.34 6.56
CA LEU A 483 3.47 20.29 7.16
C LEU A 483 2.66 19.03 7.49
N PRO A 484 3.21 17.82 7.29
CA PRO A 484 2.43 16.57 7.31
C PRO A 484 1.87 16.17 8.69
N ASN A 485 2.42 16.70 9.77
CA ASN A 485 2.02 16.39 11.15
C ASN A 485 1.21 17.49 11.84
N VAL A 486 0.84 18.56 11.12
CA VAL A 486 0.14 19.73 11.68
C VAL A 486 -1.33 19.73 11.27
N GLY A 487 -2.22 19.70 12.27
CA GLY A 487 -3.67 19.92 12.14
C GLY A 487 -4.10 21.29 12.70
N LEU A 488 -5.41 21.52 12.78
CA LEU A 488 -6.02 22.80 13.16
C LEU A 488 -7.12 22.59 14.20
N ALA A 489 -7.14 23.42 15.23
CA ALA A 489 -8.19 23.52 16.23
C ALA A 489 -8.86 24.89 16.16
N LEU A 490 -10.19 24.88 16.22
CA LEU A 490 -11.00 26.08 16.38
C LEU A 490 -11.50 26.13 17.81
N ASP A 491 -11.31 27.28 18.47
CA ASP A 491 -11.84 27.53 19.81
C ASP A 491 -12.97 28.58 19.81
N PRO A 492 -14.23 28.15 19.62
CA PRO A 492 -15.37 29.05 19.59
C PRO A 492 -15.62 29.81 20.90
N GLU A 493 -15.05 29.40 22.04
CA GLU A 493 -15.27 30.13 23.29
C GLU A 493 -14.70 31.55 23.22
N TRP A 494 -13.69 31.75 22.38
CA TRP A 494 -13.01 33.01 22.13
C TRP A 494 -13.47 33.72 20.87
N ARG A 495 -14.58 33.28 20.24
CA ARG A 495 -15.15 33.96 19.08
C ARG A 495 -16.16 35.03 19.52
N LEU A 496 -15.80 36.29 19.32
CA LEU A 496 -16.56 37.49 19.69
C LEU A 496 -17.40 38.02 18.53
N GLU A 497 -18.51 38.68 18.87
CA GLU A 497 -19.23 39.61 17.97
C GLU A 497 -18.61 41.03 18.02
N PRO A 498 -18.93 41.92 17.07
CA PRO A 498 -18.24 43.22 16.93
C PRO A 498 -18.22 44.13 18.17
N ASP A 499 -19.21 44.03 19.07
CA ASP A 499 -19.33 44.83 20.29
C ASP A 499 -18.96 44.06 21.57
N GLN A 500 -18.65 42.77 21.45
CA GLN A 500 -18.33 41.90 22.58
C GLN A 500 -16.85 42.01 22.99
N VAL A 501 -16.57 41.67 24.25
CA VAL A 501 -15.22 41.53 24.81
C VAL A 501 -15.13 40.23 25.61
N HIS A 502 -13.93 39.66 25.75
CA HIS A 502 -13.74 38.40 26.47
C HIS A 502 -14.13 38.49 27.95
N LEU A 503 -14.47 37.33 28.53
CA LEU A 503 -14.84 37.15 29.95
C LEU A 503 -16.17 37.79 30.40
N GLU A 504 -16.88 38.51 29.53
CA GLU A 504 -18.26 38.96 29.80
C GLU A 504 -19.32 37.95 29.33
N GLN A 505 -18.97 37.16 28.32
CA GLN A 505 -19.77 36.05 27.78
C GLN A 505 -18.86 34.95 27.25
N ILE A 506 -19.44 33.77 27.00
CA ILE A 506 -18.79 32.71 26.22
C ILE A 506 -19.07 33.00 24.74
N GLY A 507 -18.02 32.98 23.92
CA GLY A 507 -18.12 33.17 22.48
C GLY A 507 -18.95 32.10 21.76
N SER A 508 -19.24 32.36 20.49
CA SER A 508 -19.91 31.39 19.63
C SER A 508 -19.61 31.60 18.15
N VAL A 509 -19.65 30.50 17.40
CA VAL A 509 -19.52 30.48 15.95
C VAL A 509 -20.73 29.80 15.30
N GLY A 510 -21.10 30.24 14.10
CA GLY A 510 -22.08 29.55 13.28
C GLY A 510 -21.44 28.44 12.45
N ILE A 511 -22.17 27.37 12.18
CA ILE A 511 -21.62 26.22 11.43
C ILE A 511 -21.09 26.57 10.03
N ALA A 512 -21.63 27.61 9.39
CA ALA A 512 -21.18 28.05 8.08
C ALA A 512 -19.71 28.51 8.08
N GLU A 513 -19.25 29.17 9.15
CA GLU A 513 -17.85 29.58 9.28
C GLU A 513 -16.95 28.36 9.54
N VAL A 514 -17.39 27.42 10.38
CA VAL A 514 -16.66 26.16 10.64
C VAL A 514 -16.51 25.32 9.37
N ASN A 515 -17.59 25.15 8.60
CA ASN A 515 -17.56 24.41 7.34
C ASN A 515 -16.68 25.12 6.30
N ALA A 516 -16.68 26.46 6.25
CA ALA A 516 -15.79 27.20 5.35
C ALA A 516 -14.30 26.94 5.67
N VAL A 517 -13.93 26.85 6.94
CA VAL A 517 -12.57 26.44 7.35
C VAL A 517 -12.30 24.99 6.97
N GLY A 518 -13.26 24.09 7.18
CA GLY A 518 -13.16 22.69 6.79
C GLY A 518 -12.93 22.51 5.28
N ASP A 519 -13.74 23.18 4.45
CA ASP A 519 -13.62 23.15 2.99
C ASP A 519 -12.25 23.65 2.53
N TRP A 520 -11.78 24.76 3.10
CA TRP A 520 -10.48 25.32 2.79
C TRP A 520 -9.33 24.39 3.20
N LEU A 521 -9.36 23.83 4.41
CA LEU A 521 -8.32 22.94 4.90
C LEU A 521 -8.31 21.60 4.13
N ALA A 522 -9.47 21.10 3.73
CA ALA A 522 -9.59 19.92 2.88
C ALA A 522 -8.97 20.17 1.49
N GLU A 523 -9.29 21.29 0.84
CA GLU A 523 -8.70 21.66 -0.45
C GLU A 523 -7.17 21.85 -0.37
N LEU A 524 -6.68 22.51 0.69
CA LEU A 524 -5.24 22.63 0.94
C LEU A 524 -4.59 21.25 1.08
N THR A 525 -5.22 20.34 1.81
CA THR A 525 -4.70 18.98 2.05
C THR A 525 -4.69 18.15 0.76
N ALA A 526 -5.79 18.18 -0.01
CA ALA A 526 -5.92 17.45 -1.27
C ALA A 526 -4.94 17.97 -2.33
N SER A 527 -4.90 19.28 -2.56
CA SER A 527 -4.06 19.91 -3.59
C SER A 527 -2.55 19.73 -3.36
N ARG A 528 -2.17 19.54 -2.09
CA ARG A 528 -0.78 19.30 -1.67
C ARG A 528 -0.47 17.82 -1.44
N HIS A 529 -1.44 16.92 -1.64
CA HIS A 529 -1.32 15.49 -1.37
C HIS A 529 -0.80 15.18 0.06
N LEU A 530 -1.28 15.93 1.05
CA LEU A 530 -0.84 15.80 2.43
C LEU A 530 -1.52 14.61 3.13
N PRO A 531 -0.90 14.05 4.19
CA PRO A 531 -1.61 13.18 5.11
C PRO A 531 -2.87 13.84 5.68
N GLN A 532 -3.83 13.02 6.09
CA GLN A 532 -5.10 13.48 6.66
C GLN A 532 -4.84 14.42 7.85
N LYS A 533 -5.60 15.51 7.94
CA LYS A 533 -5.45 16.54 8.98
C LYS A 533 -6.40 16.30 10.13
N MET A 534 -5.90 16.43 11.36
CA MET A 534 -6.79 16.50 12.52
C MET A 534 -7.44 17.89 12.54
N PHE A 535 -8.78 17.92 12.51
CA PHE A 535 -9.56 19.16 12.57
C PHE A 535 -10.40 19.17 13.84
N VAL A 536 -9.97 19.94 14.84
CA VAL A 536 -10.51 19.91 16.20
C VAL A 536 -11.47 21.07 16.42
N LEU A 537 -12.62 20.78 17.01
CA LEU A 537 -13.62 21.77 17.41
C LEU A 537 -13.76 21.71 18.94
N HIS A 538 -13.26 22.74 19.63
CA HIS A 538 -13.43 22.82 21.09
C HIS A 538 -14.86 23.14 21.45
N GLN A 539 -15.38 22.41 22.43
CA GLN A 539 -16.74 22.61 22.88
C GLN A 539 -16.96 22.09 24.30
N PHE A 540 -17.55 22.92 25.17
CA PHE A 540 -18.13 22.49 26.45
C PHE A 540 -19.59 22.91 26.61
N SER A 541 -20.16 23.60 25.62
CA SER A 541 -21.57 23.99 25.59
C SER A 541 -22.14 23.94 24.17
N LEU A 542 -23.37 23.44 24.01
CA LEU A 542 -24.04 23.37 22.70
C LEU A 542 -24.20 24.74 22.02
N LYS A 543 -24.21 25.83 22.78
CA LYS A 543 -24.33 27.20 22.24
C LYS A 543 -23.08 27.73 21.54
N MET A 544 -21.92 27.11 21.78
CA MET A 544 -20.64 27.55 21.22
C MET A 544 -20.57 27.34 19.70
N ILE A 545 -21.19 26.27 19.20
CA ILE A 545 -21.28 25.98 17.76
C ILE A 545 -22.77 25.88 17.42
N ARG A 546 -23.29 26.91 16.78
CA ARG A 546 -24.70 26.99 16.36
C ARG A 546 -24.92 26.15 15.11
N ASP A 547 -26.05 25.44 15.05
CA ASP A 547 -26.46 24.60 13.91
C ASP A 547 -25.48 23.45 13.61
N ARG A 548 -24.85 22.89 14.66
CA ARG A 548 -23.82 21.84 14.58
C ARG A 548 -24.27 20.54 13.91
N ASP A 549 -25.56 20.28 13.81
CA ASP A 549 -26.12 19.16 13.06
C ASP A 549 -25.84 19.25 11.54
N GLN A 550 -25.44 20.42 11.05
CA GLN A 550 -25.04 20.67 9.65
C GLN A 550 -23.51 20.67 9.45
N LEU A 551 -22.74 20.21 10.43
CA LEU A 551 -21.29 20.05 10.28
C LEU A 551 -20.97 19.10 9.14
N ASP A 552 -20.15 19.55 8.19
CA ASP A 552 -19.70 18.70 7.10
C ASP A 552 -18.57 17.79 7.57
N THR A 553 -18.84 16.49 7.60
CA THR A 553 -17.89 15.43 7.96
C THR A 553 -17.56 14.54 6.76
N SER A 554 -17.79 15.01 5.53
CA SER A 554 -17.62 14.22 4.31
C SER A 554 -16.22 14.30 3.69
N HIS A 555 -15.39 15.25 4.15
CA HIS A 555 -14.00 15.44 3.72
C HIS A 555 -13.12 14.24 4.07
N ASP A 556 -12.58 13.56 3.05
CA ASP A 556 -11.69 12.40 3.21
C ASP A 556 -10.27 12.82 3.66
N GLU A 557 -10.00 14.11 3.57
CA GLU A 557 -8.78 14.82 3.94
C GLU A 557 -8.73 15.18 5.43
N LEU A 558 -9.89 15.20 6.11
CA LEU A 558 -10.00 15.66 7.49
C LEU A 558 -10.44 14.53 8.41
N ALA A 559 -9.90 14.55 9.63
CA ALA A 559 -10.35 13.79 10.76
C ALA A 559 -10.95 14.77 11.77
N THR A 560 -12.26 14.97 11.68
CA THR A 560 -12.97 15.93 12.52
C THR A 560 -13.18 15.38 13.93
N VAL A 561 -12.74 16.15 14.92
CA VAL A 561 -12.81 15.83 16.35
C VAL A 561 -13.67 16.89 17.04
N ILE A 562 -14.72 16.48 17.76
CA ILE A 562 -15.32 17.35 18.77
C ILE A 562 -14.60 17.07 20.09
N HIS A 563 -13.90 18.08 20.59
CA HIS A 563 -13.08 17.96 21.79
C HIS A 563 -13.76 18.64 22.98
N VAL A 564 -14.09 17.83 24.00
CA VAL A 564 -14.85 18.26 25.16
C VAL A 564 -13.94 19.04 26.12
N ASP A 565 -14.08 20.36 26.05
CA ASP A 565 -13.16 21.32 26.64
C ASP A 565 -13.71 22.00 27.90
N GLY A 566 -14.30 21.21 28.81
CA GLY A 566 -14.94 21.72 30.03
C GLY A 566 -14.29 21.18 31.29
N GLN A 567 -13.96 22.06 32.23
CA GLN A 567 -13.32 21.69 33.50
C GLN A 567 -14.31 21.42 34.64
N GLY A 568 -13.85 20.72 35.68
CA GLY A 568 -14.51 20.68 36.99
C GLY A 568 -14.64 19.28 37.58
N THR A 569 -15.74 19.02 38.30
CA THR A 569 -15.95 17.70 38.91
C THR A 569 -16.20 16.63 37.85
N GLN A 570 -15.75 15.40 38.10
CA GLN A 570 -15.93 14.29 37.15
C GLN A 570 -17.39 14.01 36.76
N PRO A 571 -18.39 14.11 37.66
CA PRO A 571 -19.80 14.03 37.27
C PRO A 571 -20.24 15.14 36.31
N ALA A 572 -19.75 16.38 36.50
CA ALA A 572 -20.07 17.50 35.61
C ALA A 572 -19.47 17.28 34.21
N LYS A 573 -18.19 16.89 34.14
CA LYS A 573 -17.53 16.59 32.87
C LYS A 573 -18.21 15.47 32.10
N ARG A 574 -18.56 14.38 32.78
CA ARG A 574 -19.34 13.29 32.18
C ARG A 574 -20.72 13.76 31.70
N GLY A 575 -21.36 14.68 32.42
CA GLY A 575 -22.59 15.33 31.99
C GLY A 575 -22.41 16.10 30.69
N THR A 576 -21.36 16.93 30.59
CA THR A 576 -21.01 17.66 29.36
C THR A 576 -20.70 16.70 28.21
N TRP A 577 -19.87 15.68 28.44
CA TRP A 577 -19.55 14.63 27.48
C TRP A 577 -20.80 13.98 26.89
N ASN A 578 -21.71 13.51 27.74
CA ASN A 578 -22.96 12.89 27.29
C ASN A 578 -23.86 13.88 26.53
N THR A 579 -23.92 15.13 26.99
CA THR A 579 -24.75 16.17 26.37
C THR A 579 -24.24 16.53 24.97
N LEU A 580 -22.94 16.73 24.81
CA LEU A 580 -22.34 17.10 23.52
C LEU A 580 -22.39 15.95 22.51
N ARG A 581 -22.35 14.69 22.96
CA ARG A 581 -22.46 13.51 22.10
C ARG A 581 -23.89 13.23 21.63
N ALA A 582 -24.89 13.64 22.40
CA ALA A 582 -26.28 13.42 22.05
C ALA A 582 -26.62 14.15 20.73
N GLY A 583 -26.96 13.38 19.69
CA GLY A 583 -27.35 13.91 18.37
C GLY A 583 -26.21 14.53 17.57
N ALA A 584 -24.95 14.29 17.95
CA ALA A 584 -23.79 14.74 17.18
C ALA A 584 -23.66 13.94 15.86
N PRO A 585 -23.13 14.56 14.79
CA PRO A 585 -22.75 13.86 13.56
C PRO A 585 -21.63 12.84 13.82
N GLN A 586 -21.29 12.04 12.81
CA GLN A 586 -20.19 11.08 12.90
C GLN A 586 -18.85 11.83 12.97
N VAL A 587 -18.26 11.88 14.15
CA VAL A 587 -16.98 12.54 14.45
C VAL A 587 -16.18 11.71 15.43
N HIS A 588 -14.89 11.99 15.51
CA HIS A 588 -14.03 11.53 16.59
C HIS A 588 -14.26 12.35 17.86
N TRP A 589 -13.93 11.75 19.00
CA TRP A 589 -14.18 12.39 20.29
C TRP A 589 -12.91 12.71 21.04
N GLY A 590 -12.86 13.91 21.58
CA GLY A 590 -11.74 14.40 22.36
C GLY A 590 -12.12 14.73 23.80
N TRP A 591 -11.20 14.56 24.75
CA TRP A 591 -11.39 14.85 26.17
C TRP A 591 -10.20 15.66 26.72
N LYS A 592 -10.45 16.86 27.25
CA LYS A 592 -9.42 17.63 27.94
C LYS A 592 -9.35 17.26 29.42
N ASN A 593 -8.16 17.03 29.95
CA ASN A 593 -7.87 16.94 31.38
C ASN A 593 -7.22 18.26 31.83
N PHE A 594 -7.86 18.94 32.77
CA PHE A 594 -7.33 20.15 33.39
C PHE A 594 -6.56 19.76 34.65
N VAL A 595 -5.25 20.00 34.68
CA VAL A 595 -4.36 19.43 35.70
C VAL A 595 -4.69 19.97 37.10
N ASP A 596 -5.05 21.25 37.22
CA ASP A 596 -5.30 21.90 38.50
C ASP A 596 -6.80 22.16 38.76
N GLU A 597 -7.61 22.28 37.70
CA GLU A 597 -9.02 22.66 37.79
C GLU A 597 -9.98 21.47 37.90
N ASP A 598 -9.56 20.28 37.45
CA ASP A 598 -10.34 19.07 37.64
C ASP A 598 -10.15 18.50 39.05
N VAL A 599 -11.27 18.15 39.69
CA VAL A 599 -11.28 17.70 41.09
C VAL A 599 -11.94 16.32 41.25
N PRO A 600 -11.16 15.23 41.34
CA PRO A 600 -9.75 15.12 40.94
C PRO A 600 -9.61 15.03 39.41
N THR A 601 -8.48 15.42 38.83
CA THR A 601 -8.11 15.07 37.46
C THR A 601 -8.02 13.55 37.30
N LEU A 602 -8.50 13.02 36.16
CA LEU A 602 -8.43 11.59 35.90
C LEU A 602 -6.98 11.14 35.65
N THR A 603 -6.64 9.95 36.14
CA THR A 603 -5.40 9.27 35.75
C THR A 603 -5.50 8.78 34.29
N PRO A 604 -4.38 8.41 33.64
CA PRO A 604 -4.42 7.77 32.32
C PRO A 604 -5.29 6.51 32.26
N GLU A 605 -5.25 5.68 33.31
CA GLU A 605 -6.11 4.50 33.44
C GLU A 605 -7.59 4.87 33.46
N GLN A 606 -7.96 5.87 34.28
CA GLN A 606 -9.35 6.33 34.40
C GLN A 606 -9.83 7.05 33.15
N THR A 607 -8.97 7.83 32.49
CA THR A 607 -9.30 8.49 31.21
C THR A 607 -9.55 7.46 30.12
N SER A 608 -8.79 6.36 30.11
CA SER A 608 -9.00 5.22 29.20
C SER A 608 -10.30 4.43 29.49
N GLN A 609 -10.99 4.73 30.60
CA GLN A 609 -12.28 4.15 30.99
C GLN A 609 -13.46 5.11 30.74
N VAL A 610 -13.23 6.33 30.22
CA VAL A 610 -14.31 7.18 29.71
C VAL A 610 -14.99 6.44 28.56
N ASP A 611 -16.33 6.46 28.52
CA ASP A 611 -17.11 5.71 27.54
C ASP A 611 -17.87 6.65 26.57
N PRO A 612 -17.64 6.52 25.24
CA PRO A 612 -16.60 5.74 24.58
C PRO A 612 -15.21 6.31 24.90
N VAL A 613 -14.18 5.51 24.66
CA VAL A 613 -12.80 5.92 24.92
C VAL A 613 -12.42 7.09 23.99
N PRO A 614 -11.99 8.26 24.51
CA PRO A 614 -11.65 9.42 23.69
C PRO A 614 -10.49 9.13 22.74
N ASP A 615 -10.56 9.57 21.49
CA ASP A 615 -9.51 9.41 20.48
C ASP A 615 -8.38 10.44 20.65
N LEU A 616 -8.72 11.63 21.16
CA LEU A 616 -7.78 12.68 21.55
C LEU A 616 -7.92 12.95 23.05
N VAL A 617 -6.81 12.92 23.78
CA VAL A 617 -6.74 13.39 25.18
C VAL A 617 -5.75 14.53 25.27
N THR A 618 -6.16 15.68 25.78
CA THR A 618 -5.26 16.82 25.99
C THR A 618 -5.05 17.08 27.49
N TYR A 619 -3.88 17.58 27.86
CA TYR A 619 -3.56 18.04 29.21
C TYR A 619 -3.29 19.53 29.17
N GLN A 620 -4.07 20.30 29.93
CA GLN A 620 -3.92 21.75 30.08
C GLN A 620 -3.50 22.13 31.48
#